data_AF-A0A2L2Y851-F1
#
_entry.id   AF-A0A2L2Y851-F1
#
_cell.length_a   1.000
_cell.length_b   1.000
_cell.length_c   1.000
_cell.angle_alpha   90.00
_cell.angle_beta   90.00
_cell.angle_gamma   90.00
#
_symmetry.space_group_name_H-M   'P 1'
#
loop_
_entity.id
_entity.type
_entity.pdbx_description
1 polymer ?
#
loop_
_entity_poly.entity_id
_entity_poly.type
_entity_poly.pdbx_seq_one_letter_code
_entity_poly.pdbx_strand_id
1 'polypeptide(L)'
;KELVQLEALCKKFYDASNPEERATAEKALVNFVHAPDCLMRCRMLLERGDSSYAQLLAATTLTKLVSRSPQTLTLQQRIEIKNYVLTYLANWPKLASFVTQALVQLFARLTKAGWFDTYKKEHVFRNVISQLSGFLQIGTSVHCQSLIPRTACSNFSDFFAL
;
A
#
# COMPACT_ATOMS: atom_id res chain seq x y z
N LYS A 1 -13.71 -2.55 16.66
CA LYS A 1 -14.37 -1.22 16.77
C LYS A 1 -13.49 -0.11 16.23
N GLU A 2 -12.20 -0.07 16.55
CA GLU A 2 -11.27 0.97 16.09
C GLU A 2 -11.04 0.97 14.56
N LEU A 3 -10.82 -0.18 13.92
CA LEU A 3 -10.62 -0.26 12.46
C LEU A 3 -11.81 0.25 11.64
N VAL A 4 -13.04 0.00 12.12
CA VAL A 4 -14.29 0.51 11.51
C VAL A 4 -14.36 2.03 11.57
N GLN A 5 -13.93 2.63 12.68
CA GLN A 5 -13.86 4.08 12.80
C GLN A 5 -12.80 4.65 11.86
N LEU A 6 -11.65 4.00 11.72
CA LEU A 6 -10.61 4.41 10.79
C LEU A 6 -11.09 4.33 9.33
N GLU A 7 -11.81 3.29 8.96
CA GLU A 7 -12.45 3.14 7.65
C GLU A 7 -13.41 4.30 7.36
N ALA A 8 -14.23 4.67 8.35
CA ALA A 8 -15.14 5.81 8.24
C ALA A 8 -14.37 7.15 8.10
N LEU A 9 -13.26 7.33 8.82
CA LEU A 9 -12.39 8.50 8.70
C LEU A 9 -11.73 8.58 7.31
N CYS A 10 -11.27 7.45 6.77
CA CYS A 10 -10.74 7.38 5.40
C CYS A 10 -11.80 7.85 4.41
N LYS A 11 -13.02 7.32 4.51
CA LYS A 11 -14.12 7.71 3.64
C LYS A 11 -14.42 9.22 3.75
N LYS A 12 -14.52 9.75 4.97
CA LYS A 12 -14.72 11.19 5.18
C LYS A 12 -13.60 12.04 4.57
N PHE A 13 -12.34 11.61 4.70
CA PHE A 13 -11.23 12.36 4.12
C PHE A 13 -11.31 12.46 2.57
N TYR A 14 -11.75 11.40 1.90
CA TYR A 14 -11.88 11.39 0.44
C TYR A 14 -13.19 11.97 -0.09
N ASP A 15 -14.31 11.80 0.63
CA ASP A 15 -15.65 12.15 0.15
C ASP A 15 -16.21 13.46 0.74
N ALA A 16 -15.66 14.00 1.83
CA ALA A 16 -16.24 15.18 2.48
C ALA A 16 -16.08 16.44 1.62
N SER A 17 -17.19 17.12 1.37
CA SER A 17 -17.23 18.45 0.74
C SER A 17 -16.84 19.57 1.71
N ASN A 18 -16.96 19.34 3.02
CA ASN A 18 -16.63 20.32 4.05
C ASN A 18 -15.13 20.26 4.41
N PRO A 19 -14.37 21.35 4.23
CA PRO A 19 -12.94 21.38 4.53
C PRO A 19 -12.61 21.13 6.01
N GLU A 20 -13.45 21.53 6.96
CA GLU A 20 -13.19 21.34 8.38
C GLU A 20 -13.30 19.86 8.80
N GLU A 21 -14.30 19.16 8.26
CA GLU A 21 -14.48 17.72 8.50
C GLU A 21 -13.34 16.92 7.88
N ARG A 22 -12.90 17.31 6.68
CA ARG A 22 -11.74 16.71 6.02
C ARG A 22 -10.45 16.92 6.82
N ALA A 23 -10.20 18.13 7.32
CA ALA A 23 -9.03 18.42 8.15
C ALA A 23 -9.05 17.64 9.48
N THR A 24 -10.23 17.47 10.08
CA THR A 24 -10.38 16.67 11.30
C THR A 24 -10.09 15.19 11.04
N ALA A 25 -10.61 14.64 9.94
CA ALA A 25 -10.32 13.28 9.52
C ALA A 25 -8.84 13.09 9.23
N GLU A 26 -8.23 14.01 8.48
CA GLU A 26 -6.80 14.00 8.17
C GLU A 26 -5.94 13.95 9.42
N LYS A 27 -6.20 14.82 10.40
CA LYS A 27 -5.45 14.85 11.66
C LYS A 27 -5.50 13.49 12.38
N ALA A 28 -6.66 12.84 12.40
CA ALA A 28 -6.80 11.51 12.99
C ALA A 28 -6.03 10.43 12.21
N LEU A 29 -6.05 10.50 10.87
CA LEU A 29 -5.31 9.58 10.01
C LEU A 29 -3.79 9.78 10.14
N VAL A 30 -3.32 11.02 10.29
CA VAL A 30 -1.91 11.34 10.55
C VAL A 30 -1.46 10.73 11.88
N ASN A 31 -2.25 10.91 12.95
CA ASN A 31 -1.96 10.29 14.24
C ASN A 31 -1.86 8.76 14.14
N PHE A 32 -2.71 8.13 13.32
CA PHE A 32 -2.63 6.70 13.04
C PHE A 32 -1.31 6.30 12.37
N VAL A 33 -0.84 7.07 11.38
CA VAL A 33 0.43 6.80 10.68
C VAL A 33 1.64 6.89 11.61
N HIS A 34 1.60 7.79 12.59
CA HIS A 34 2.68 7.98 13.56
C HIS A 34 2.61 7.02 14.76
N ALA A 35 1.58 6.18 14.87
CA ALA A 35 1.46 5.22 15.96
C ALA A 35 2.55 4.12 15.84
N PRO A 36 3.12 3.66 16.97
CA PRO A 36 4.21 2.67 16.97
C PRO A 36 3.78 1.30 16.43
N ASP A 37 2.49 1.00 16.47
CA ASP A 37 1.86 -0.22 15.98
C ASP A 37 1.24 -0.07 14.58
N CYS A 38 1.57 1.01 13.85
CA CYS A 38 1.04 1.29 12.52
C CYS A 38 1.22 0.12 11.54
N LEU A 39 2.34 -0.61 11.60
CA LEU A 39 2.60 -1.78 10.76
C LEU A 39 1.55 -2.88 10.95
N MET A 40 1.27 -3.24 12.21
CA MET A 40 0.28 -4.26 12.55
C MET A 40 -1.10 -3.82 12.10
N ARG A 41 -1.48 -2.57 12.36
CA ARG A 41 -2.77 -2.01 11.96
C ARG A 41 -2.95 -1.98 10.44
N CYS A 42 -1.90 -1.63 9.70
CA CYS A 42 -1.93 -1.66 8.23
C CYS A 42 -2.20 -3.08 7.70
N ARG A 43 -1.59 -4.10 8.31
CA ARG A 43 -1.89 -5.50 7.94
C ARG A 43 -3.35 -5.84 8.21
N MET A 44 -3.89 -5.50 9.39
CA MET A 44 -5.29 -5.78 9.71
C MET A 44 -6.28 -5.11 8.76
N LEU A 45 -5.98 -3.88 8.30
CA LEU A 45 -6.81 -3.18 7.31
C LEU A 45 -6.81 -3.88 5.95
N LEU A 46 -5.63 -4.34 5.50
CA LEU A 46 -5.51 -5.11 4.27
C LEU A 46 -6.21 -6.47 4.40
N GLU A 47 -6.06 -7.16 5.53
CA GLU A 47 -6.72 -8.45 5.79
C GLU A 47 -8.25 -8.37 5.78
N ARG A 48 -8.84 -7.34 6.39
CA ARG A 48 -10.30 -7.14 6.31
C ARG A 48 -10.76 -6.86 4.90
N GLY A 49 -10.08 -5.94 4.21
CA GLY A 49 -10.39 -5.58 2.83
C GLY A 49 -11.81 -5.00 2.60
N ASP A 50 -12.52 -4.60 3.66
CA ASP A 50 -13.91 -4.10 3.60
C ASP A 50 -14.04 -2.71 2.94
N SER A 51 -12.94 -1.95 2.82
CA SER A 51 -12.92 -0.60 2.29
C SER A 51 -11.68 -0.33 1.44
N SER A 52 -11.90 0.02 0.18
CA SER A 52 -10.83 0.39 -0.76
C SER A 52 -10.02 1.60 -0.28
N TYR A 53 -10.66 2.57 0.38
CA TYR A 53 -9.96 3.73 0.95
C TYR A 53 -9.06 3.36 2.13
N ALA A 54 -9.49 2.40 2.95
CA ALA A 54 -8.68 1.91 4.07
C ALA A 54 -7.50 1.06 3.58
N GLN A 55 -7.71 0.22 2.55
CA GLN A 55 -6.64 -0.50 1.87
C GLN A 55 -5.61 0.47 1.25
N LEU A 56 -6.09 1.55 0.61
CA LEU A 56 -5.23 2.60 0.07
C LEU A 56 -4.42 3.29 1.17
N LEU A 57 -5.04 3.65 2.29
CA LEU A 57 -4.34 4.22 3.44
C LEU A 57 -3.26 3.27 3.96
N ALA A 58 -3.59 1.98 4.13
CA ALA A 58 -2.64 0.99 4.60
C ALA A 58 -1.44 0.85 3.65
N ALA A 59 -1.68 0.71 2.34
CA ALA A 59 -0.63 0.58 1.34
C ALA A 59 0.28 1.83 1.27
N THR A 60 -0.30 3.03 1.35
CA THR A 60 0.46 4.29 1.35
C THR A 60 1.25 4.48 2.64
N THR A 61 0.68 4.12 3.78
CA THR A 61 1.35 4.15 5.09
C THR A 61 2.55 3.21 5.13
N LEU A 62 2.39 1.96 4.67
CA LEU A 62 3.49 1.00 4.54
C LEU A 62 4.58 1.52 3.59
N THR A 63 4.19 2.19 2.50
CA THR A 63 5.14 2.78 1.54
C THR A 63 5.98 3.87 2.20
N LYS A 64 5.36 4.73 3.01
CA LYS A 64 6.06 5.76 3.80
C LYS A 64 6.99 5.12 4.81
N LEU A 65 6.54 4.11 5.55
CA LEU A 65 7.33 3.44 6.58
C LEU A 65 8.61 2.81 5.99
N VAL A 66 8.50 2.13 4.85
CA VAL A 66 9.64 1.56 4.12
C VAL A 66 10.57 2.64 3.56
N SER A 67 10.04 3.77 3.11
CA SER A 67 10.82 4.80 2.42
C SER A 67 11.52 5.80 3.36
N ARG A 68 10.85 6.20 4.45
CA ARG A 68 11.36 7.24 5.37
C ARG A 68 12.31 6.69 6.41
N SER A 69 12.13 5.45 6.83
CA SER A 69 12.83 4.91 7.99
C SER A 69 13.31 3.48 7.77
N PRO A 70 14.24 3.23 6.83
CA PRO A 70 14.76 1.88 6.57
C PRO A 70 15.43 1.22 7.80
N GLN A 71 15.75 1.99 8.85
CA GLN A 71 16.26 1.49 10.13
C GLN A 71 15.17 1.05 11.11
N THR A 72 13.90 1.49 10.97
CA THR A 72 12.82 1.09 11.89
C THR A 72 12.28 -0.30 11.58
N LEU A 73 12.36 -0.72 10.32
CA LEU A 73 11.97 -2.06 9.90
C LEU A 73 13.17 -2.96 9.79
N THR A 74 13.14 -4.09 10.47
CA THR A 74 14.16 -5.13 10.30
C THR A 74 14.09 -5.72 8.87
N LEU A 75 15.20 -6.31 8.40
CA LEU A 75 15.23 -6.99 7.10
C LEU A 75 14.12 -8.05 7.00
N GLN A 76 13.87 -8.81 8.07
CA GLN A 76 12.80 -9.80 8.09
C GLN A 76 11.41 -9.16 7.93
N GLN A 77 11.12 -8.06 8.62
CA GLN A 77 9.84 -7.37 8.45
C GLN A 77 9.65 -6.88 7.01
N ARG A 78 10.69 -6.35 6.36
CA ARG A 78 10.61 -5.94 4.95
C ARG A 78 10.33 -7.13 4.03
N ILE A 79 10.95 -8.28 4.28
CA ILE A 79 10.70 -9.52 3.53
C ILE A 79 9.26 -10.00 3.74
N GLU A 80 8.75 -9.97 4.97
CA GLU A 80 7.37 -10.37 5.26
C GLU A 80 6.36 -9.43 4.59
N ILE A 81 6.55 -8.11 4.66
CA ILE A 81 5.67 -7.14 3.99
C ILE A 81 5.68 -7.41 2.48
N LYS A 82 6.86 -7.62 1.88
CA LYS A 82 6.99 -7.95 0.45
C LYS A 82 6.17 -9.19 0.08
N ASN A 83 6.34 -10.29 0.83
CA ASN A 83 5.64 -11.54 0.57
C ASN A 83 4.13 -11.41 0.78
N TYR A 84 3.71 -10.65 1.81
CA TYR A 84 2.32 -10.36 2.07
C TYR A 84 1.68 -9.59 0.91
N VAL A 85 2.31 -8.51 0.44
CA VAL A 85 1.79 -7.68 -0.66
C VAL A 85 1.64 -8.50 -1.94
N LEU A 86 2.62 -9.35 -2.26
CA LEU A 86 2.52 -10.24 -3.42
C LEU A 86 1.38 -11.26 -3.25
N THR A 87 1.31 -11.94 -2.11
CA THR A 87 0.24 -12.90 -1.83
C THR A 87 -1.14 -12.22 -1.91
N TYR A 88 -1.24 -11.00 -1.40
CA TYR A 88 -2.45 -10.21 -1.43
C TYR A 88 -2.88 -9.85 -2.85
N LEU A 89 -1.94 -9.35 -3.68
CA LEU A 89 -2.19 -9.07 -5.09
C LEU A 89 -2.58 -10.34 -5.88
N ALA A 90 -2.03 -11.50 -5.52
CA ALA A 90 -2.32 -12.77 -6.21
C ALA A 90 -3.72 -13.29 -5.90
N ASN A 91 -4.13 -13.18 -4.64
CA ASN A 91 -5.38 -13.77 -4.15
C ASN A 91 -6.60 -12.87 -4.40
N TRP A 92 -6.41 -11.58 -4.65
CA TRP A 92 -7.50 -10.61 -4.79
C TRP A 92 -7.55 -10.00 -6.22
N PRO A 93 -8.09 -10.73 -7.21
CA PRO A 93 -8.14 -10.25 -8.60
C PRO A 93 -9.14 -9.11 -8.84
N LYS A 94 -10.02 -8.79 -7.87
CA LYS A 94 -11.05 -7.74 -7.97
C LYS A 94 -10.73 -6.47 -7.16
N LEU A 95 -9.45 -6.21 -6.88
CA LEU A 95 -9.05 -4.97 -6.21
C LEU A 95 -9.37 -3.75 -7.06
N ALA A 96 -9.78 -2.67 -6.41
CA ALA A 96 -9.95 -1.39 -7.09
C ALA A 96 -8.61 -0.95 -7.71
N SER A 97 -8.64 -0.41 -8.93
CA SER A 97 -7.44 -0.08 -9.71
C SER A 97 -6.43 0.78 -8.96
N PHE A 98 -6.92 1.78 -8.21
CA PHE A 98 -6.07 2.66 -7.39
C PHE A 98 -5.41 1.93 -6.21
N VAL A 99 -6.07 0.93 -5.62
CA VAL A 99 -5.50 0.10 -4.54
C VAL A 99 -4.41 -0.80 -5.11
N THR A 100 -4.69 -1.45 -6.25
CA THR A 100 -3.71 -2.26 -6.97
C THR A 100 -2.47 -1.45 -7.30
N GLN A 101 -2.64 -0.24 -7.83
CA GLN A 101 -1.53 0.65 -8.15
C GLN A 101 -0.71 1.01 -6.90
N ALA A 102 -1.36 1.32 -5.77
CA ALA A 102 -0.66 1.63 -4.52
C ALA A 102 0.14 0.43 -3.97
N LEU A 103 -0.42 -0.77 -4.04
CA LEU A 103 0.26 -2.01 -3.62
C LEU A 103 1.44 -2.35 -4.53
N VAL A 104 1.29 -2.18 -5.85
CA VAL A 104 2.39 -2.35 -6.81
C VAL A 104 3.50 -1.33 -6.54
N GLN A 105 3.15 -0.08 -6.25
CA GLN A 105 4.14 0.95 -5.87
C GLN A 105 4.88 0.59 -4.57
N LEU A 106 4.17 0.11 -3.54
CA LEU A 106 4.78 -0.38 -2.30
C LEU A 106 5.79 -1.50 -2.59
N PHE A 107 5.40 -2.49 -3.40
CA PHE A 107 6.26 -3.59 -3.78
C PHE A 107 7.51 -3.13 -4.54
N ALA A 108 7.35 -2.21 -5.50
CA ALA A 108 8.47 -1.63 -6.24
C ALA A 108 9.43 -0.86 -5.32
N ARG A 109 8.91 -0.12 -4.34
CA ARG A 109 9.70 0.62 -3.34
C ARG A 109 10.49 -0.33 -2.44
N LEU A 110 9.86 -1.40 -1.93
CA LEU A 110 10.52 -2.47 -1.17
C LEU A 110 11.64 -3.13 -1.97
N THR A 111 11.37 -3.47 -3.23
CA THR A 111 12.34 -4.08 -4.15
C THR A 111 13.55 -3.18 -4.36
N LYS A 112 13.30 -1.88 -4.61
CA LYS A 112 14.36 -0.89 -4.81
C LYS A 112 15.21 -0.72 -3.54
N ALA A 113 14.57 -0.61 -2.38
CA ALA A 113 15.26 -0.43 -1.11
C ALA A 113 16.09 -1.66 -0.71
N GLY A 114 15.54 -2.86 -0.90
CA GLY A 114 16.19 -4.13 -0.57
C GLY A 114 17.02 -4.74 -1.69
N TRP A 115 17.32 -4.01 -2.77
CA TRP A 115 17.94 -4.58 -3.97
C TRP A 115 19.28 -5.28 -3.71
N PHE A 116 20.04 -4.78 -2.73
CA PHE A 116 21.32 -5.34 -2.30
C PHE A 116 21.22 -6.19 -1.02
N ASP A 117 20.05 -6.22 -0.38
CA ASP A 117 19.85 -7.01 0.82
C ASP A 117 19.96 -8.50 0.49
N THR A 118 20.65 -9.23 1.35
CA THR A 118 20.76 -10.69 1.29
C THR A 118 20.18 -11.31 2.54
N TYR A 119 19.42 -12.39 2.37
CA TYR A 119 18.92 -13.19 3.47
C TYR A 119 19.18 -14.65 3.15
N LYS A 120 19.80 -15.39 4.07
CA LYS A 120 20.27 -16.77 3.83
C LYS A 120 21.11 -16.93 2.55
N LYS A 121 21.97 -15.94 2.25
CA LYS A 121 22.84 -15.86 1.05
C LYS A 121 22.12 -15.64 -0.29
N GLU A 122 20.82 -15.35 -0.27
CA GLU A 122 20.04 -15.05 -1.48
C GLU A 122 19.62 -13.58 -1.54
N HIS A 123 19.54 -13.03 -2.76
CA HIS A 123 18.98 -11.71 -3.02
C HIS A 123 17.44 -11.77 -3.03
N VAL A 124 16.85 -11.82 -1.84
CA VAL A 124 15.41 -12.04 -1.62
C VAL A 124 14.48 -11.01 -2.27
N PHE A 125 14.98 -9.83 -2.64
CA PHE A 125 14.21 -8.80 -3.35
C PHE A 125 14.35 -8.86 -4.87
N ARG A 126 15.31 -9.62 -5.43
CA ARG A 126 15.55 -9.68 -6.89
C ARG A 126 14.68 -10.70 -7.63
N ASN A 127 14.08 -11.67 -6.93
CA ASN A 127 13.23 -12.71 -7.52
C ASN A 127 11.86 -12.21 -8.00
N VAL A 128 11.75 -10.95 -8.42
CA VAL A 128 10.51 -10.29 -8.83
C VAL A 128 9.87 -11.01 -10.02
N ILE A 129 10.65 -11.37 -11.03
CA ILE A 129 10.13 -11.99 -12.26
C ILE A 129 9.58 -13.40 -12.00
N SER A 130 10.24 -14.22 -11.16
CA SER A 130 9.70 -15.52 -10.76
C SER A 130 8.39 -15.35 -9.97
N GLN A 131 8.34 -14.37 -9.06
CA GLN A 131 7.14 -14.09 -8.27
C GLN A 131 5.98 -13.56 -9.14
N LEU A 132 6.26 -12.78 -10.19
CA LEU A 132 5.26 -12.28 -11.13
C LEU A 132 4.86 -13.29 -12.23
N SER A 133 5.71 -14.28 -12.54
CA SER A 133 5.42 -15.29 -13.56
C SER A 133 4.17 -16.12 -13.25
N GLY A 134 3.90 -16.38 -11.97
CA GLY A 134 2.64 -17.01 -11.53
C GLY A 134 1.39 -16.14 -11.75
N PHE A 135 1.53 -14.81 -11.79
CA PHE A 135 0.43 -13.89 -12.09
C PHE A 135 0.14 -13.83 -13.59
N LEU A 136 1.19 -13.84 -14.41
CA LEU A 136 1.06 -13.70 -15.86
C LEU A 136 0.47 -14.94 -16.53
N GLN A 137 0.66 -16.13 -15.96
CA GLN A 137 0.02 -17.35 -16.48
C GLN A 137 -1.50 -17.39 -16.29
N ILE A 138 -2.06 -16.55 -15.40
CA ILE A 138 -3.51 -16.43 -15.19
C ILE A 138 -4.11 -15.35 -16.12
N GLY A 139 -3.27 -14.48 -16.69
CA GLY A 139 -3.70 -13.24 -17.36
C GLY A 139 -3.75 -13.25 -18.89
N THR A 140 -3.58 -14.39 -19.58
CA THR A 140 -3.54 -14.42 -21.05
C THR A 140 -4.90 -14.20 -21.74
N SER A 141 -5.92 -13.71 -21.04
CA SER A 141 -7.22 -13.41 -21.66
C SER A 141 -7.86 -12.10 -21.19
N VAL A 142 -7.11 -10.99 -21.06
CA VAL A 142 -7.76 -9.66 -21.14
C VAL A 142 -6.88 -8.70 -21.91
N HIS A 143 -7.37 -8.37 -23.10
CA HIS A 143 -6.86 -7.45 -24.09
C HIS A 143 -6.47 -6.10 -23.44
N CYS A 144 -5.19 -5.74 -23.51
CA CYS A 144 -4.76 -4.37 -23.30
C CYS A 144 -5.40 -3.50 -24.38
N GLN A 145 -6.27 -2.57 -23.98
CA GLN A 145 -6.53 -1.39 -24.79
C GLN A 145 -6.79 -0.17 -23.89
N SER A 146 -5.79 0.70 -23.93
CA SER A 146 -5.90 2.15 -24.00
C SER A 146 -6.17 2.97 -22.74
N LEU A 147 -5.36 4.03 -22.67
CA LEU A 147 -5.55 5.32 -22.02
C LEU A 147 -5.29 5.38 -20.51
N ILE A 148 -4.02 5.65 -20.20
CA ILE A 148 -3.61 6.39 -19.01
C ILE A 148 -4.10 7.84 -19.20
N PRO A 149 -5.09 8.35 -18.44
CA PRO A 149 -5.32 9.79 -18.39
C PRO A 149 -4.23 10.39 -17.50
N ARG A 150 -3.39 11.23 -18.12
CA ARG A 150 -2.31 12.01 -17.50
C ARG A 150 -2.82 13.17 -16.63
N THR A 151 -3.92 12.98 -15.90
CA THR A 151 -4.59 14.01 -15.11
C THR A 151 -5.15 13.44 -13.82
N ALA A 152 -4.26 13.02 -12.92
CA ALA A 152 -4.52 12.95 -11.49
C ALA A 152 -3.24 13.24 -10.69
N CYS A 153 -2.38 14.10 -11.24
CA CYS A 153 -1.27 14.73 -10.52
C CYS A 153 -1.75 16.12 -10.05
N SER A 154 -2.59 16.15 -9.01
CA SER A 154 -2.86 17.41 -8.30
C SER A 154 -3.34 17.25 -6.87
N ASN A 155 -3.79 16.07 -6.43
CA ASN A 155 -4.24 15.86 -5.04
C ASN A 155 -3.47 14.76 -4.27
N PHE A 156 -2.37 14.25 -4.82
CA PHE A 156 -1.52 13.24 -4.15
C PHE A 156 -0.30 13.85 -3.44
N SER A 157 -0.02 15.13 -3.68
CA SER A 157 1.08 15.88 -3.07
C SER A 157 0.80 16.29 -1.62
N ASP A 158 -0.47 16.50 -1.26
CA ASP A 158 -0.80 16.99 0.10
C ASP A 158 -0.59 15.91 1.17
N PHE A 159 -0.77 14.63 0.81
CA PHE A 159 -0.38 13.53 1.70
C PHE A 159 1.12 13.23 1.66
N PHE A 160 1.88 13.81 0.72
CA PHE A 160 3.32 13.57 0.55
C PHE A 160 4.20 14.55 1.36
N ALA A 161 3.63 15.66 1.85
CA ALA A 161 4.34 16.73 2.55
C ALA A 161 4.31 16.66 4.10
N LEU A 162 3.63 15.67 4.69
CA LEU A 162 3.68 15.35 6.13
C LEU A 162 4.54 14.13 6.40
#